data_AF-B6JP13-F1
#
_entry.id   AF-B6JP13-F1
#
_cell.length_a   1.000
_cell.length_b   1.000
_cell.length_c   1.000
_cell.angle_alpha   90.00
_cell.angle_beta   90.00
_cell.angle_gamma   90.00
#
_symmetry.space_group_name_H-M   'P 1'
#
loop_
_entity.id
_entity.type
_entity.pdbx_description
1 polymer ?
#
loop_
_entity_poly.entity_id
_entity_poly.type
_entity_poly.pdbx_seq_one_letter_code
_entity_poly.pdbx_strand_id
1 'polypeptide(L)'
;MQDLQDFRNDITLILSKERLDAYDSLEQYKENLKLIAFITPKISNLEIYLRNALDHCLTQIKGSDWVFNESALTPLIKELKEKKKEITHSLILSKISLGAVIRFIFCYKLERVILDLRAYRFRAYYHENKDTLLIKGKKRLLYNYIKAHIALNLLWTIRNRAYH
;
A
#
# COMPACT_ATOMS: atom_id res chain seq x y z
N MET A 1 -11.79 -21.37 -31.71
CA MET A 1 -11.47 -20.05 -31.11
C MET A 1 -12.72 -19.21 -30.82
N GLN A 2 -13.93 -19.75 -31.07
CA GLN A 2 -15.21 -19.11 -30.74
C GLN A 2 -15.39 -18.92 -29.22
N ASP A 3 -14.96 -19.91 -28.43
CA ASP A 3 -14.99 -19.88 -26.95
C ASP A 3 -14.27 -18.67 -26.33
N LEU A 4 -13.22 -18.17 -27.00
CA LEU A 4 -12.48 -16.99 -26.55
C LEU A 4 -13.20 -15.68 -26.88
N GLN A 5 -14.06 -15.65 -27.91
CA GLN A 5 -14.93 -14.50 -28.16
C GLN A 5 -16.05 -14.43 -27.12
N ASP A 6 -16.69 -15.57 -26.83
CA ASP A 6 -17.76 -15.63 -25.83
C ASP A 6 -17.23 -15.28 -24.45
N PHE A 7 -16.05 -15.79 -24.08
CA PHE A 7 -15.37 -15.42 -22.83
C PHE A 7 -15.07 -13.92 -22.71
N ARG A 8 -14.64 -13.26 -23.79
CA ARG A 8 -14.29 -11.83 -23.77
C ARG A 8 -15.50 -10.90 -23.66
N ASN A 9 -16.68 -11.38 -24.01
CA ASN A 9 -17.89 -10.58 -24.02
C ASN A 9 -18.79 -10.84 -22.81
N ASP A 10 -18.55 -11.91 -22.05
CA ASP A 10 -19.29 -12.22 -20.82
C ASP A 10 -18.52 -11.78 -19.57
N ILE A 11 -19.00 -10.72 -18.92
CA ILE A 11 -18.45 -10.19 -17.67
C ILE A 11 -18.45 -11.23 -16.54
N THR A 12 -19.39 -12.19 -16.56
CA THR A 12 -19.50 -13.27 -15.58
C THR A 12 -18.33 -14.25 -15.71
N LEU A 13 -17.94 -14.53 -16.95
CA LEU A 13 -16.77 -15.37 -17.24
C LEU A 13 -15.47 -14.63 -16.92
N ILE A 14 -15.40 -13.33 -17.23
CA ILE A 14 -14.24 -12.48 -16.92
C ILE A 14 -13.99 -12.37 -15.42
N LEU A 15 -15.05 -12.15 -14.64
CA LEU A 15 -14.93 -11.96 -13.19
C LEU A 15 -14.84 -13.26 -12.42
N SER A 16 -15.35 -14.35 -12.98
CA SER A 16 -15.71 -15.59 -12.27
C SER A 16 -16.95 -15.44 -11.39
N LYS A 17 -17.68 -16.54 -11.24
CA LYS A 17 -18.86 -16.62 -10.40
C LYS A 17 -18.54 -16.32 -8.93
N GLU A 18 -17.45 -16.88 -8.41
CA GLU A 18 -17.05 -16.69 -7.00
C GLU A 18 -16.79 -15.22 -6.64
N ARG A 19 -16.23 -14.43 -7.57
CA ARG A 19 -16.03 -12.99 -7.33
C ARG A 19 -17.32 -12.20 -7.39
N LEU A 20 -18.25 -12.59 -8.27
CA LEU A 20 -19.56 -11.95 -8.36
C LEU A 20 -20.42 -12.25 -7.14
N ASP A 21 -20.37 -13.48 -6.63
CA ASP A 21 -21.10 -13.91 -5.43
C ASP A 21 -20.60 -13.19 -4.15
N ALA A 22 -19.41 -12.56 -4.19
CA ALA A 22 -18.90 -11.71 -3.12
C ALA A 22 -19.51 -10.28 -3.11
N TYR A 23 -20.27 -9.93 -4.14
CA TYR A 23 -21.02 -8.66 -4.24
C TYR A 23 -22.52 -8.94 -4.18
N ASP A 24 -23.28 -7.99 -3.63
CA ASP A 24 -24.74 -8.05 -3.60
C ASP A 24 -25.35 -7.94 -5.01
N SER A 25 -24.63 -7.28 -5.94
CA SER A 25 -25.05 -7.10 -7.34
C SER A 25 -23.90 -6.69 -8.25
N LEU A 26 -24.09 -6.85 -9.56
CA LEU A 26 -23.18 -6.33 -10.59
C LEU A 26 -23.04 -4.79 -10.51
N GLU A 27 -24.12 -4.09 -10.15
CA GLU A 27 -24.15 -2.65 -9.94
C GLU A 27 -23.24 -2.24 -8.78
N GLN A 28 -23.27 -2.96 -7.66
CA GLN A 28 -22.35 -2.72 -6.54
C GLN A 28 -20.88 -2.89 -6.97
N TYR A 29 -20.59 -3.92 -7.77
CA TYR A 29 -19.26 -4.09 -8.36
C TYR A 29 -18.83 -2.88 -9.22
N LYS A 30 -19.72 -2.39 -10.11
CA LYS A 30 -19.46 -1.21 -10.94
C LYS A 30 -19.23 0.05 -10.10
N GLU A 31 -20.00 0.26 -9.04
CA GLU A 31 -19.80 1.40 -8.12
C GLU A 31 -18.45 1.30 -7.39
N ASN A 32 -18.03 0.09 -7.01
CA ASN A 32 -16.69 -0.12 -6.44
C ASN A 32 -15.58 0.25 -7.44
N LEU A 33 -15.73 -0.08 -8.73
CA LEU A 33 -14.78 0.36 -9.75
C LEU A 33 -14.72 1.89 -9.88
N LYS A 34 -15.86 2.58 -9.83
CA LYS A 34 -15.91 4.05 -9.83
C LYS A 34 -15.19 4.63 -8.62
N LEU A 35 -15.41 4.06 -7.44
CA LEU A 35 -14.73 4.46 -6.22
C LEU A 35 -13.20 4.26 -6.36
N ILE A 36 -12.76 3.11 -6.90
CA ILE A 36 -11.35 2.82 -7.17
C ILE A 36 -10.75 3.89 -8.08
N ALA A 37 -11.42 4.21 -9.20
CA ALA A 37 -10.98 5.25 -10.13
C ALA A 37 -10.85 6.62 -9.43
N PHE A 38 -11.78 6.95 -8.54
CA PHE A 38 -11.76 8.19 -7.77
C PHE A 38 -10.62 8.27 -6.73
N ILE A 39 -10.34 7.18 -6.01
CA ILE A 39 -9.31 7.18 -4.95
C ILE A 39 -7.89 6.93 -5.48
N THR A 40 -7.76 6.37 -6.68
CA THR A 40 -6.48 5.99 -7.30
C THR A 40 -5.43 7.11 -7.24
N PRO A 41 -5.70 8.36 -7.66
CA PRO A 41 -4.71 9.43 -7.62
C PRO A 41 -4.22 9.75 -6.20
N LYS A 42 -5.10 9.63 -5.19
CA LYS A 42 -4.75 9.87 -3.78
C LYS A 42 -3.82 8.79 -3.26
N ILE A 43 -4.09 7.52 -3.59
CA ILE A 43 -3.22 6.40 -3.24
C ILE A 43 -1.86 6.54 -3.93
N SER A 44 -1.82 6.91 -5.21
CA SER A 44 -0.58 7.15 -5.94
C SER A 44 0.28 8.24 -5.29
N ASN A 45 -0.34 9.35 -4.89
CA ASN A 45 0.37 10.42 -4.18
C ASN A 45 0.94 9.95 -2.83
N LEU A 46 0.17 9.18 -2.06
CA LEU A 46 0.64 8.60 -0.81
C LEU A 46 1.79 7.62 -1.04
N GLU A 47 1.73 6.80 -2.08
CA GLU A 47 2.79 5.86 -2.43
C GLU A 47 4.10 6.59 -2.78
N ILE A 48 4.03 7.66 -3.59
CA ILE A 48 5.19 8.50 -3.91
C ILE A 48 5.75 9.15 -2.64
N TYR A 49 4.88 9.71 -1.79
CA TYR A 49 5.27 10.31 -0.52
C TYR A 49 6.01 9.31 0.38
N LEU A 50 5.43 8.13 0.62
CA LEU A 50 6.01 7.12 1.50
C LEU A 50 7.36 6.63 1.00
N ARG A 51 7.50 6.46 -0.32
CA ARG A 51 8.75 6.06 -0.96
C ARG A 51 9.85 7.11 -0.75
N ASN A 52 9.53 8.38 -0.99
CA ASN A 52 10.50 9.48 -0.83
C ASN A 52 10.84 9.73 0.65
N ALA A 53 9.85 9.61 1.55
CA ALA A 53 10.07 9.75 2.99
C ALA A 53 10.94 8.61 3.53
N LEU A 54 10.71 7.37 3.08
CA LEU A 54 11.57 6.22 3.39
C LEU A 54 12.99 6.47 2.90
N ASP A 55 13.15 6.89 1.65
CA ASP A 55 14.45 7.16 1.05
C ASP A 55 15.23 8.22 1.82
N HIS A 56 14.57 9.32 2.15
CA HIS A 56 15.15 10.37 2.97
C HIS A 56 15.62 9.84 4.32
N CYS A 57 14.78 9.09 5.04
CA CYS A 57 15.14 8.52 6.33
C CYS A 57 16.32 7.55 6.24
N LEU A 58 16.30 6.63 5.27
CA LEU A 58 17.35 5.62 5.15
C LEU A 58 18.65 6.19 4.62
N THR A 59 18.61 7.23 3.78
CA THR A 59 19.81 7.97 3.38
C THR A 59 20.51 8.59 4.59
N GLN A 60 19.76 9.12 5.56
CA GLN A 60 20.36 9.65 6.79
C GLN A 60 20.92 8.56 7.71
N ILE A 61 20.29 7.39 7.75
CA ILE A 61 20.68 6.30 8.67
C ILE A 61 21.82 5.43 8.11
N LYS A 62 21.82 5.19 6.80
CA LYS A 62 22.68 4.20 6.13
C LYS A 62 23.55 4.78 5.01
N GLY A 63 23.37 6.05 4.65
CA GLY A 63 23.99 6.68 3.48
C GLY A 63 23.17 6.51 2.20
N SER A 64 23.54 7.25 1.16
CA SER A 64 22.85 7.28 -0.14
C SER A 64 22.77 5.91 -0.80
N ASP A 65 23.76 5.05 -0.59
CA ASP A 65 23.85 3.78 -1.29
C ASP A 65 23.00 2.66 -0.65
N TRP A 66 22.16 3.00 0.35
CA TRP A 66 21.34 2.04 1.08
C TRP A 66 20.50 1.15 0.15
N VAL A 67 19.98 1.73 -0.94
CA VAL A 67 19.14 1.03 -1.92
C VAL A 67 19.89 -0.10 -2.63
N PHE A 68 21.20 0.07 -2.86
CA PHE A 68 22.04 -0.95 -3.49
C PHE A 68 22.48 -2.03 -2.50
N ASN A 69 22.55 -1.68 -1.21
CA ASN A 69 23.07 -2.54 -0.15
C ASN A 69 21.98 -3.34 0.56
N GLU A 70 20.70 -3.05 0.30
CA GLU A 70 19.57 -3.74 0.92
C GLU A 70 19.35 -5.11 0.27
N SER A 71 19.62 -6.19 1.01
CA SER A 71 19.59 -7.57 0.47
C SER A 71 18.22 -7.93 -0.10
N ALA A 72 17.13 -7.42 0.50
CA ALA A 72 15.77 -7.61 0.02
C ALA A 72 15.51 -7.02 -1.38
N LEU A 73 16.35 -6.09 -1.85
CA LEU A 73 16.27 -5.50 -3.20
C LEU A 73 17.13 -6.21 -4.24
N THR A 74 17.97 -7.17 -3.83
CA THR A 74 18.85 -7.94 -4.75
C THR A 74 18.11 -8.53 -5.95
N PRO A 75 16.94 -9.20 -5.79
CA PRO A 75 16.21 -9.77 -6.92
C PRO A 75 15.75 -8.69 -7.91
N LEU A 76 15.23 -7.58 -7.39
CA LEU A 76 14.78 -6.44 -8.20
C LEU A 76 15.95 -5.82 -8.98
N ILE A 77 17.09 -5.60 -8.31
CA ILE A 77 18.28 -5.04 -8.93
C ILE A 77 18.77 -5.96 -10.04
N LYS A 78 18.80 -7.28 -9.82
CA LYS A 78 19.20 -8.25 -10.84
C LYS A 78 18.28 -8.19 -12.07
N GLU A 79 16.96 -8.20 -11.87
CA GLU A 79 15.99 -8.07 -12.95
C GLU A 79 16.18 -6.77 -13.75
N LEU A 80 16.47 -5.67 -13.05
CA LEU A 80 16.73 -4.38 -13.71
C LEU A 80 18.03 -4.40 -14.52
N LYS A 81 19.08 -5.10 -14.07
CA LYS A 81 20.37 -5.21 -14.78
C LYS A 81 20.23 -5.99 -16.08
N GLU A 82 19.36 -6.99 -16.09
CA GLU A 82 19.06 -7.77 -17.30
C GLU A 82 18.33 -6.93 -18.36
N LYS A 83 17.53 -5.94 -17.93
CA LYS A 83 16.69 -5.11 -18.82
C LYS A 83 17.31 -3.76 -19.20
N LYS A 84 18.25 -3.23 -18.42
CA LYS A 84 18.82 -1.88 -18.57
C LYS A 84 20.33 -1.90 -18.43
N LYS A 85 21.02 -1.11 -19.26
CA LYS A 85 22.48 -0.98 -19.23
C LYS A 85 23.01 -0.30 -17.95
N GLU A 86 22.25 0.64 -17.40
CA GLU A 86 22.64 1.40 -16.21
C GLU A 86 21.51 1.39 -15.18
N ILE A 87 21.86 1.17 -13.91
CA ILE A 87 20.93 1.24 -12.80
C ILE A 87 21.28 2.43 -11.93
N THR A 88 20.29 3.30 -11.75
CA THR A 88 20.37 4.45 -10.87
C THR A 88 19.58 4.20 -9.58
N HIS A 89 19.91 4.94 -8.52
CA HIS A 89 19.17 4.96 -7.26
C HIS A 89 17.68 5.23 -7.51
N SER A 90 17.38 6.28 -8.27
CA SER A 90 16.00 6.69 -8.58
C SER A 90 15.22 5.62 -9.33
N LEU A 91 15.88 4.89 -10.24
CA LEU A 91 15.26 3.79 -10.96
C LEU A 91 14.85 2.68 -9.99
N ILE A 92 15.76 2.22 -9.12
CA ILE A 92 15.43 1.16 -8.15
C ILE A 92 14.29 1.63 -7.26
N LEU A 93 14.42 2.84 -6.70
CA LEU A 93 13.44 3.42 -5.79
C LEU A 93 12.04 3.44 -6.42
N SER A 94 11.91 3.91 -7.66
CA SER A 94 10.65 3.97 -8.42
C SER A 94 10.02 2.58 -8.68
N LYS A 95 10.80 1.51 -8.59
CA LYS A 95 10.37 0.13 -8.82
C LYS A 95 10.10 -0.65 -7.54
N ILE A 96 10.45 -0.11 -6.36
CA ILE A 96 10.04 -0.69 -5.08
C ILE A 96 8.52 -0.59 -4.97
N SER A 97 7.85 -1.73 -4.79
CA SER A 97 6.39 -1.76 -4.62
C SER A 97 5.96 -1.11 -3.31
N LEU A 98 4.74 -0.57 -3.25
CA LEU A 98 4.18 -0.03 -2.01
C LEU A 98 4.28 -1.01 -0.83
N GLY A 99 4.03 -2.30 -1.07
CA GLY A 99 4.14 -3.33 -0.04
C GLY A 99 5.57 -3.45 0.50
N ALA A 100 6.58 -3.38 -0.36
CA ALA A 100 7.98 -3.38 0.07
C ALA A 100 8.35 -2.09 0.81
N VAL A 101 7.90 -0.92 0.33
CA VAL A 101 8.07 0.36 1.03
C VAL A 101 7.53 0.28 2.47
N ILE A 102 6.27 -0.16 2.63
CA ILE A 102 5.64 -0.28 3.95
C ILE A 102 6.37 -1.28 4.84
N ARG A 103 6.82 -2.41 4.30
CA ARG A 103 7.64 -3.37 5.04
C ARG A 103 8.94 -2.76 5.53
N PHE A 104 9.66 -2.00 4.71
CA PHE A 104 10.87 -1.31 5.16
C PHE A 104 10.57 -0.29 6.25
N ILE A 105 9.47 0.48 6.13
CA ILE A 105 9.04 1.41 7.19
C ILE A 105 8.89 0.67 8.52
N PHE A 106 8.27 -0.52 8.53
CA PHE A 106 8.12 -1.34 9.74
C PHE A 106 9.44 -1.92 10.23
N CYS A 107 10.26 -2.49 9.34
CA CYS A 107 11.56 -3.07 9.69
C CYS A 107 12.49 -2.05 10.37
N TYR A 108 12.49 -0.81 9.87
CA TYR A 108 13.30 0.29 10.41
C TYR A 108 12.58 1.13 11.49
N LYS A 109 11.37 0.74 11.90
CA LYS A 109 10.57 1.43 12.93
C LYS A 109 10.34 2.92 12.64
N LEU A 110 10.10 3.25 11.37
CA LEU A 110 9.99 4.62 10.87
C LEU A 110 8.55 5.16 10.88
N GLU A 111 7.57 4.39 11.34
CA GLU A 111 6.15 4.75 11.26
C GLU A 111 5.87 6.13 11.87
N ARG A 112 6.46 6.40 13.04
CA ARG A 112 6.25 7.64 13.79
C ARG A 112 6.87 8.87 13.12
N VAL A 113 7.90 8.66 12.30
CA VAL A 113 8.66 9.72 11.63
C VAL A 113 7.99 10.05 10.30
N ILE A 114 7.57 9.01 9.58
CA ILE A 114 6.96 9.14 8.27
C ILE A 114 5.50 9.57 8.35
N LEU A 115 4.75 9.21 9.39
CA LEU A 115 3.36 9.66 9.56
C LEU A 115 3.12 10.23 10.95
N ASP A 116 2.75 11.50 10.99
CA ASP A 116 2.24 12.15 12.20
C ASP A 116 0.72 12.24 12.18
N LEU A 117 0.09 11.33 12.93
CA LEU A 117 -1.34 11.19 13.09
C LEU A 117 -1.79 11.56 14.51
N ARG A 118 -0.99 12.32 15.27
CA ARG A 118 -1.35 12.73 16.64
C ARG A 118 -2.68 13.48 16.69
N ALA A 119 -2.87 14.43 15.77
CA ALA A 119 -4.08 15.25 15.67
C ALA A 119 -5.32 14.46 15.18
N TYR A 120 -5.14 13.27 14.62
CA TYR A 120 -6.22 12.53 13.97
C TYR A 120 -6.94 11.61 14.96
N ARG A 121 -8.26 11.76 15.07
CA ARG A 121 -9.13 10.86 15.84
C ARG A 121 -9.78 9.85 14.90
N PHE A 122 -9.49 8.56 15.05
CA PHE A 122 -10.01 7.52 14.15
C PHE A 122 -11.53 7.39 14.22
N ARG A 123 -12.12 7.69 15.39
CA ARG A 123 -13.58 7.75 15.55
C ARG A 123 -14.24 8.81 14.68
N ALA A 124 -13.53 9.88 14.30
CA ALA A 124 -14.07 10.91 13.40
C ALA A 124 -14.28 10.39 11.96
N TYR A 125 -13.62 9.28 11.60
CA TYR A 125 -13.70 8.68 10.27
C TYR A 125 -14.66 7.49 10.20
N TYR A 126 -14.93 6.83 11.33
CA TYR A 126 -15.94 5.77 11.43
C TYR A 126 -16.37 5.60 12.89
N HIS A 127 -17.68 5.54 13.15
CA HIS A 127 -18.23 5.61 14.50
C HIS A 127 -17.82 4.43 15.40
N GLU A 128 -17.57 3.23 14.84
CA GLU A 128 -17.12 2.08 15.61
C GLU A 128 -15.60 2.07 15.88
N ASN A 129 -14.84 2.95 15.22
CA ASN A 129 -13.41 3.08 15.51
C ASN A 129 -13.19 3.56 16.95
N LYS A 130 -12.11 3.05 17.55
CA LYS A 130 -11.70 3.41 18.91
C LYS A 130 -10.44 4.26 18.85
N ASP A 131 -10.45 5.36 19.58
CA ASP A 131 -9.25 6.18 19.84
C ASP A 131 -8.43 5.64 21.03
N THR A 132 -8.84 4.51 21.60
CA THR A 132 -8.26 3.94 22.82
C THR A 132 -8.04 2.44 22.70
N LEU A 133 -6.97 1.96 23.34
CA LEU A 133 -6.70 0.53 23.56
C LEU A 133 -6.86 0.19 25.04
N LEU A 134 -7.30 -1.04 25.31
CA LEU A 134 -7.34 -1.59 26.66
C LEU A 134 -6.05 -2.38 26.91
N ILE A 135 -5.19 -1.88 27.80
CA ILE A 135 -3.92 -2.53 28.15
C ILE A 135 -3.92 -2.77 29.66
N LYS A 136 -3.86 -4.05 30.07
CA LYS A 136 -3.92 -4.47 31.49
C LYS A 136 -5.12 -3.84 32.23
N GLY A 137 -6.30 -3.86 31.61
CA GLY A 137 -7.53 -3.28 32.17
C GLY A 137 -7.62 -1.76 32.16
N LYS A 138 -6.58 -1.03 31.73
CA LYS A 138 -6.58 0.44 31.64
C LYS A 138 -6.78 0.91 30.21
N LYS A 139 -7.75 1.80 29.99
CA LYS A 139 -7.93 2.49 28.71
C LYS A 139 -6.80 3.50 28.51
N ARG A 140 -6.12 3.42 27.37
CA ARG A 140 -5.07 4.36 26.97
C ARG A 140 -5.37 4.89 25.57
N LEU A 141 -5.07 6.16 25.32
CA LEU A 141 -5.18 6.74 23.98
C LEU A 141 -4.24 6.03 23.01
N LEU A 142 -4.64 5.98 21.74
CA LEU A 142 -3.78 5.50 20.66
C LEU A 142 -2.58 6.44 20.48
N TYR A 143 -1.37 5.92 20.70
CA TYR A 143 -0.13 6.63 20.40
C TYR A 143 0.07 6.80 18.89
N ASN A 144 0.86 7.79 18.49
CA ASN A 144 1.12 8.08 17.08
C ASN A 144 1.62 6.85 16.31
N TYR A 145 2.58 6.11 16.88
CA TYR A 145 3.15 4.95 16.21
C TYR A 145 2.09 3.88 15.88
N ILE A 146 1.10 3.68 16.77
CA ILE A 146 0.02 2.71 16.55
C ILE A 146 -0.90 3.22 15.44
N LYS A 147 -1.24 4.51 15.47
CA LYS A 147 -2.07 5.12 14.42
C LYS A 147 -1.38 5.01 13.07
N ALA A 148 -0.11 5.38 12.98
CA ALA A 148 0.68 5.28 11.76
C ALA A 148 0.77 3.84 11.25
N HIS A 149 1.01 2.88 12.15
CA HIS A 149 1.04 1.46 11.82
C HIS A 149 -0.31 0.96 11.26
N ILE A 150 -1.43 1.34 11.88
CA ILE A 150 -2.77 1.01 11.38
C ILE A 150 -3.01 1.65 10.00
N ALA A 151 -2.67 2.92 9.84
CA ALA A 151 -2.88 3.65 8.59
C ALA A 151 -2.07 3.07 7.43
N LEU A 152 -0.82 2.67 7.66
CA LEU A 152 0.03 2.03 6.65
C LEU A 152 -0.53 0.68 6.23
N ASN A 153 -0.96 -0.17 7.18
CA ASN A 153 -1.60 -1.44 6.86
C ASN A 153 -2.91 -1.23 6.09
N LEU A 154 -3.74 -0.27 6.51
CA LEU A 154 -4.98 0.07 5.82
C LEU A 154 -4.70 0.52 4.37
N LEU A 155 -3.72 1.40 4.15
CA LEU A 155 -3.32 1.84 2.82
C LEU A 155 -2.86 0.65 1.97
N TRP A 156 -2.06 -0.26 2.52
CA TRP A 156 -1.63 -1.45 1.80
C TRP A 156 -2.81 -2.34 1.41
N THR A 157 -3.75 -2.57 2.34
CA THR A 157 -4.96 -3.37 2.09
C THR A 157 -5.86 -2.73 1.04
N ILE A 158 -6.14 -1.43 1.14
CA ILE A 158 -6.97 -0.71 0.17
C ILE A 158 -6.31 -0.76 -1.21
N ARG A 159 -5.00 -0.46 -1.30
CA ARG A 159 -4.28 -0.53 -2.57
C ARG A 159 -4.36 -1.93 -3.16
N ASN A 160 -4.12 -2.98 -2.39
CA ASN A 160 -4.16 -4.34 -2.96
C ASN A 160 -5.57 -4.70 -3.43
N ARG A 161 -6.61 -4.46 -2.63
CA ARG A 161 -8.01 -4.76 -2.99
C ARG A 161 -8.55 -3.90 -4.13
N ALA A 162 -8.03 -2.69 -4.30
CA ALA A 162 -8.43 -1.81 -5.39
C ALA A 162 -7.91 -2.31 -6.75
N TYR A 163 -6.81 -3.05 -6.79
CA TYR A 163 -6.14 -3.46 -8.03
C TYR A 163 -6.02 -4.97 -8.22
N HIS A 164 -6.49 -5.78 -7.26
CA HIS A 164 -6.49 -7.24 -7.26
C HIS A 164 -7.78 -7.78 -6.65
#